data_AF-A0A1C6LD13-F1
#
_entry.id   AF-A0A1C6LD13-F1
#
_cell.length_a   1.000
_cell.length_b   1.000
_cell.length_c   1.000
_cell.angle_alpha   90.00
_cell.angle_beta   90.00
_cell.angle_gamma   90.00
#
_symmetry.space_group_name_H-M   'P 1'
#
loop_
_entity.id
_entity.type
_entity.pdbx_description
1 polymer ?
#
loop_
_entity_poly.entity_id
_entity_poly.type
_entity_poly.pdbx_seq_one_letter_code
_entity_poly.pdbx_strand_id
1 'polypeptide(L)'
;MDKFVLKNNTLILEQNATELEKENELIVVIQNVKTKEEFICEYLINTNNIVILLDSLLHLFTNYEGSIQILNKINDEYYLYTPILKYKPTIDSQKAVNNQYTWFVRVLENGEIRLSSIMKK
;
A
#
# COMPACT_ATOMS: atom_id res chain seq x y z
N MET A 1 -3.74 7.53 10.27
CA MET A 1 -2.87 7.84 9.13
C MET A 1 -3.17 9.24 8.65
N ASP A 2 -2.14 10.07 8.59
CA ASP A 2 -2.29 11.51 8.41
C ASP A 2 -2.22 11.88 6.94
N LYS A 3 -1.38 11.19 6.19
CA LYS A 3 -1.22 11.39 4.76
C LYS A 3 -0.83 10.11 4.04
N PHE A 4 -1.19 10.09 2.77
CA PHE A 4 -0.95 9.01 1.84
C PHE A 4 -0.41 9.62 0.56
N VAL A 5 0.67 9.05 0.03
CA VAL A 5 1.30 9.49 -1.22
C VAL A 5 1.63 8.28 -2.08
N LEU A 6 1.08 8.24 -3.29
CA LEU A 6 1.56 7.33 -4.34
C LEU A 6 2.52 8.13 -5.23
N LYS A 7 3.78 7.69 -5.35
CA LYS A 7 4.78 8.28 -6.24
C LYS A 7 5.49 7.19 -7.01
N ASN A 8 5.42 7.24 -8.35
CA ASN A 8 5.91 6.17 -9.23
C ASN A 8 5.30 4.80 -8.84
N ASN A 9 6.12 3.82 -8.50
CA ASN A 9 5.70 2.49 -8.03
C ASN A 9 5.92 2.34 -6.52
N THR A 10 5.85 3.45 -5.79
CA THR A 10 6.10 3.48 -4.37
C THR A 10 4.91 4.12 -3.67
N LEU A 11 4.51 3.49 -2.57
CA LEU A 11 3.41 3.94 -1.75
C LEU A 11 3.91 4.34 -0.37
N ILE A 12 3.64 5.58 0.03
CA ILE A 12 4.13 6.15 1.28
C ILE A 12 2.91 6.38 2.19
N LEU A 13 2.92 5.69 3.31
CA LEU A 13 1.95 5.82 4.39
C LEU A 13 2.57 6.70 5.49
N GLU A 14 2.17 7.97 5.55
CA GLU A 14 2.68 8.91 6.57
C GLU A 14 1.91 8.74 7.88
N GLN A 15 2.63 8.21 8.86
CA GLN A 15 2.20 7.99 10.24
C GLN A 15 3.45 7.84 11.12
N ASN A 16 3.35 8.11 12.42
CA ASN A 16 4.43 7.79 13.35
C ASN A 16 4.68 6.26 13.31
N ALA A 17 5.69 5.83 12.56
CA ALA A 17 5.93 4.43 12.22
C ALA A 17 6.97 3.79 13.13
N THR A 18 7.70 4.60 13.91
CA THR A 18 8.61 4.11 14.94
C THR A 18 7.94 3.28 16.03
N GLU A 19 6.63 3.44 16.25
CA GLU A 19 5.86 2.57 17.16
C GLU A 19 5.63 1.17 16.56
N LEU A 20 5.65 1.02 15.24
CA LEU A 20 5.49 -0.26 14.55
C LEU A 20 6.82 -1.04 14.44
N GLU A 21 7.94 -0.32 14.36
CA GLU A 21 9.29 -0.91 14.27
C GLU A 21 9.80 -1.44 15.61
N LYS A 22 9.49 -0.74 16.71
CA LYS A 22 10.07 -1.02 18.03
C LYS A 22 9.66 -2.36 18.64
N GLU A 23 8.62 -2.99 18.12
CA GLU A 23 8.04 -4.13 18.79
C GLU A 23 8.18 -5.45 18.01
N ASN A 24 8.26 -5.50 16.67
CA ASN A 24 7.85 -6.71 15.92
C ASN A 24 8.30 -6.83 14.45
N GLU A 25 8.10 -8.03 13.89
CA GLU A 25 8.18 -8.31 12.44
C GLU A 25 6.90 -7.81 11.74
N LEU A 26 7.04 -6.89 10.78
CA LEU A 26 5.93 -6.43 9.94
C LEU A 26 5.86 -7.22 8.64
N ILE A 27 4.65 -7.53 8.20
CA ILE A 27 4.39 -8.07 6.86
C ILE A 27 3.39 -7.14 6.18
N VAL A 28 3.75 -6.62 5.02
CA VAL A 28 2.84 -5.83 4.19
C VAL A 28 2.27 -6.74 3.11
N VAL A 29 0.94 -6.82 3.04
CA VAL A 29 0.22 -7.64 2.07
C VAL A 29 -0.69 -6.76 1.24
N ILE A 30 -0.68 -6.96 -0.08
CA ILE A 30 -1.75 -6.50 -0.94
C ILE A 30 -2.61 -7.70 -1.29
N GLN A 31 -3.87 -7.67 -0.89
CA GLN A 31 -4.84 -8.72 -1.19
C GLN A 31 -5.75 -8.29 -2.32
N ASN A 32 -5.86 -9.10 -3.38
CA ASN A 32 -6.83 -8.90 -4.44
C ASN A 32 -8.26 -9.00 -3.89
N VAL A 33 -9.05 -7.95 -4.07
CA VAL A 33 -10.39 -7.85 -3.48
C VAL A 33 -11.33 -8.94 -3.99
N LYS A 34 -11.15 -9.34 -5.25
CA LYS A 34 -12.00 -10.31 -5.96
C LYS A 34 -11.50 -11.74 -5.80
N THR A 35 -10.23 -12.01 -6.10
CA THR A 35 -9.66 -13.37 -6.11
C THR A 35 -9.22 -13.84 -4.74
N LYS A 36 -9.03 -12.91 -3.79
CA LYS A 36 -8.46 -13.16 -2.46
C LYS A 36 -7.00 -13.60 -2.47
N GLU A 37 -6.33 -13.56 -3.63
CA GLU A 37 -4.90 -13.79 -3.72
C GLU A 37 -4.13 -12.72 -2.95
N GLU A 38 -3.07 -13.14 -2.24
CA GLU A 38 -2.27 -12.30 -1.37
C GLU A 38 -0.86 -12.15 -1.92
N PHE A 39 -0.37 -10.92 -1.94
CA PHE A 39 0.95 -10.58 -2.44
C PHE A 39 1.73 -9.88 -1.35
N ILE A 40 2.79 -10.53 -0.85
CA ILE A 40 3.70 -9.95 0.13
C ILE A 40 4.55 -8.89 -0.57
N CYS A 41 4.58 -7.69 0.00
CA CYS A 41 5.27 -6.55 -0.56
C CYS A 41 6.55 -6.27 0.20
N GLU A 42 7.59 -5.88 -0.54
CA GLU A 42 8.77 -5.26 0.07
C GLU A 42 8.40 -3.89 0.63
N TYR A 43 8.99 -3.54 1.77
CA TYR A 43 8.75 -2.26 2.42
C TYR A 43 10.01 -1.74 3.12
N LEU A 44 10.03 -0.44 3.36
CA LEU A 44 11.02 0.25 4.19
C LEU A 44 10.27 1.02 5.28
N ILE A 45 10.81 1.02 6.49
CA ILE A 45 10.30 1.83 7.60
C ILE A 45 11.24 3.01 7.81
N ASN A 46 10.66 4.20 7.91
CA ASN A 46 11.34 5.40 8.40
C ASN A 46 10.59 5.93 9.62
N THR A 47 11.18 6.88 10.35
CA THR A 47 10.59 7.44 11.58
C THR A 47 9.12 7.86 11.43
N ASN A 48 8.76 8.47 10.29
CA ASN A 48 7.44 9.06 10.07
C ASN A 48 6.65 8.42 8.93
N ASN A 49 7.12 7.31 8.36
CA ASN A 49 6.38 6.64 7.30
C ASN A 49 6.77 5.19 7.08
N ILE A 50 5.83 4.44 6.50
CA ILE A 50 6.09 3.15 5.86
C ILE A 50 6.08 3.38 4.35
N VAL A 51 7.11 2.90 3.67
CA VAL A 51 7.29 2.99 2.22
C VAL A 51 7.13 1.59 1.64
N ILE A 52 6.07 1.34 0.89
CA ILE A 52 5.75 0.05 0.27
C ILE A 52 6.17 0.12 -1.20
N LEU A 53 6.94 -0.87 -1.64
CA LEU A 53 7.43 -0.99 -3.02
C LEU A 53 6.44 -1.84 -3.84
N LEU A 54 6.01 -1.32 -4.99
CA LEU A 54 4.93 -1.89 -5.82
C LEU A 54 5.39 -2.32 -7.22
N ASP A 55 6.69 -2.24 -7.53
CA ASP A 55 7.23 -2.44 -8.88
C ASP A 55 6.85 -3.80 -9.50
N SER A 56 6.83 -4.87 -8.72
CA SER A 56 6.54 -6.23 -9.18
C SER A 56 5.05 -6.53 -9.36
N LEU A 57 4.16 -5.65 -8.89
CA LEU A 57 2.73 -5.98 -8.73
C LEU A 57 1.82 -5.37 -9.80
N LEU A 58 2.28 -4.36 -10.55
CA LEU A 58 1.46 -3.60 -11.49
C LEU A 58 0.59 -4.47 -12.41
N HIS A 59 1.17 -5.47 -13.06
CA HIS A 59 0.47 -6.31 -14.03
C HIS A 59 -0.68 -7.14 -13.43
N LEU A 60 -0.61 -7.46 -12.13
CA LEU A 60 -1.56 -8.31 -11.42
C LEU A 60 -2.88 -7.58 -11.08
N PHE A 61 -2.85 -6.25 -11.04
CA PHE A 61 -3.99 -5.41 -10.65
C PHE A 61 -4.61 -4.64 -11.82
N THR A 62 -4.42 -5.14 -13.05
CA THR A 62 -4.99 -4.54 -14.27
C THR A 62 -6.51 -4.72 -14.37
N ASN A 63 -7.00 -5.87 -13.90
CA ASN A 63 -8.42 -6.24 -13.96
C ASN A 63 -9.12 -6.14 -12.60
N TYR A 64 -8.36 -5.94 -11.52
CA TYR A 64 -8.84 -6.06 -10.14
C TYR A 64 -8.20 -5.01 -9.25
N GLU A 65 -8.87 -4.71 -8.14
CA GLU A 65 -8.30 -3.86 -7.09
C GLU A 65 -7.58 -4.71 -6.04
N GLY A 66 -6.61 -4.10 -5.36
CA GLY A 66 -5.94 -4.63 -4.17
C GLY A 66 -6.25 -3.78 -2.94
N SER A 67 -6.57 -4.42 -1.81
CA SER A 67 -6.51 -3.79 -0.48
C SER A 67 -5.12 -3.95 0.12
N ILE A 68 -4.67 -2.93 0.83
CA ILE A 68 -3.44 -3.01 1.64
C ILE A 68 -3.79 -3.50 3.03
N GLN A 69 -3.00 -4.43 3.54
CA GLN A 69 -3.04 -4.97 4.89
C GLN A 69 -1.62 -4.94 5.45
N ILE A 70 -1.50 -4.58 6.72
CA ILE A 70 -0.24 -4.63 7.46
C ILE A 70 -0.46 -5.59 8.61
N LEU A 71 0.32 -6.66 8.65
CA LEU A 71 0.31 -7.61 9.74
C LEU A 71 1.48 -7.27 10.65
N ASN A 72 1.18 -7.10 11.93
CA ASN A 72 2.18 -6.93 12.97
C ASN A 72 2.30 -8.25 13.75
N LYS A 73 3.48 -8.87 13.74
CA LYS A 73 3.69 -10.14 14.42
C LYS A 73 4.24 -9.90 15.82
N ILE A 74 3.42 -10.10 16.83
CA ILE A 74 3.80 -9.97 18.24
C ILE A 74 3.94 -11.34 18.86
N ASN A 75 5.17 -11.70 19.21
CA ASN A 75 5.56 -13.07 19.56
C ASN A 75 5.21 -14.05 18.41
N ASP A 76 4.16 -14.87 18.58
CA ASP A 76 3.68 -15.85 17.60
C ASP A 76 2.28 -15.53 17.05
N GLU A 77 1.72 -14.36 17.38
CA GLU A 77 0.40 -13.93 16.93
C GLU A 77 0.48 -12.80 15.90
N TYR A 78 -0.37 -12.86 14.88
CA TYR A 78 -0.48 -11.82 13.86
C TYR A 78 -1.67 -10.91 14.15
N TYR A 79 -1.38 -9.62 14.23
CA TYR A 79 -2.39 -8.58 14.43
C TYR A 79 -2.58 -7.83 13.12
N LEU A 80 -3.78 -7.91 12.56
CA LEU A 80 -4.13 -7.24 11.32
C LEU A 80 -4.41 -5.76 11.56
N TYR A 81 -3.66 -4.92 10.85
CA TYR A 81 -3.88 -3.49 10.73
C TYR A 81 -4.24 -3.15 9.28
N THR A 82 -5.45 -2.64 9.08
CA THR A 82 -5.86 -2.07 7.80
C THR A 82 -5.64 -0.56 7.85
N PRO A 83 -4.75 0.01 7.01
CA PRO A 83 -4.53 1.45 6.99
C PRO A 83 -5.79 2.18 6.49
N ILE A 84 -6.42 2.95 7.38
CA ILE A 84 -7.58 3.78 7.08
C ILE A 84 -7.16 5.25 7.03
N LEU A 85 -7.49 5.91 5.92
CA LEU A 85 -7.20 7.31 5.72
C LEU A 85 -8.36 8.18 6.24
N LYS A 86 -8.07 9.10 7.16
CA LYS A 86 -9.08 9.99 7.78
C LYS A 86 -9.36 11.26 6.97
N TYR A 87 -8.45 11.62 6.05
CA TYR A 87 -8.51 12.86 5.27
C TYR A 87 -8.37 12.56 3.77
N LYS A 88 -8.65 13.53 2.90
CA LYS A 88 -8.47 13.32 1.46
C LYS A 88 -6.98 13.08 1.13
N PRO A 89 -6.63 12.04 0.34
CA PRO A 89 -5.24 11.72 0.02
C PRO A 89 -4.60 12.82 -0.84
N THR A 90 -3.29 13.00 -0.70
CA THR A 90 -2.50 13.76 -1.68
C THR A 90 -1.92 12.79 -2.69
N ILE A 91 -2.52 12.70 -3.87
CA ILE A 91 -2.05 11.82 -4.93
C ILE A 91 -1.06 12.62 -5.81
N ASP A 92 0.24 12.46 -5.57
CA ASP A 92 1.29 12.97 -6.47
C ASP A 92 1.68 11.89 -7.49
N SER A 93 0.77 11.64 -8.43
CA SER A 93 1.02 10.72 -9.53
C SER A 93 2.02 11.32 -10.52
N GLN A 94 3.30 11.32 -10.18
CA GLN A 94 4.34 11.51 -11.19
C GLN A 94 4.34 10.27 -12.08
N LYS A 95 4.11 10.49 -13.38
CA LYS A 95 4.15 9.42 -14.37
C LYS A 95 5.57 8.86 -14.40
N ALA A 96 5.74 7.61 -13.96
CA ALA A 96 6.97 6.88 -14.25
C ALA A 96 7.19 6.89 -15.77
N VAL A 97 8.33 7.44 -16.19
CA VAL A 97 8.64 7.80 -17.59
C VAL A 97 8.65 6.57 -18.51
N ASN A 98 8.84 5.36 -17.96
CA ASN A 98 9.09 4.14 -18.75
C ASN A 98 8.25 2.91 -18.40
N ASN A 99 7.14 3.06 -17.65
CA ASN A 99 6.29 1.91 -17.33
C ASN A 99 5.09 1.81 -18.29
N GLN A 100 4.89 0.61 -18.86
CA GLN A 100 3.68 0.21 -19.60
C GLN A 100 2.42 0.24 -18.73
N TYR A 101 2.57 0.31 -17.41
CA TYR A 101 1.48 0.36 -16.45
C TYR A 101 1.54 1.62 -15.59
N THR A 102 0.40 2.05 -15.07
CA THR A 102 0.31 3.14 -14.10
C THR A 102 -0.57 2.70 -12.94
N TRP A 103 -0.12 2.94 -11.71
CA TRP A 103 -0.96 2.77 -10.53
C TRP A 103 -2.02 3.85 -10.44
N PHE A 104 -3.21 3.44 -10.03
CA PHE A 104 -4.34 4.26 -9.65
C PHE A 104 -4.70 3.92 -8.21
N VAL A 105 -5.04 4.95 -7.45
CA VAL A 105 -5.50 4.80 -6.07
C VAL A 105 -6.90 5.33 -5.96
N ARG A 106 -7.75 4.56 -5.31
CA ARG A 106 -9.06 4.99 -4.85
C ARG A 106 -9.12 4.90 -3.34
N VAL A 107 -9.77 5.88 -2.72
CA VAL A 107 -10.11 5.83 -1.29
C VAL A 107 -11.61 5.65 -1.20
N LEU A 108 -12.06 4.63 -0.47
CA LEU A 108 -13.47 4.33 -0.25
C LEU A 108 -14.07 5.28 0.78
N GLU A 109 -15.40 5.28 0.92
CA GLU A 109 -16.12 6.12 1.89
C GLU A 109 -15.67 5.88 3.33
N ASN A 110 -15.28 4.64 3.66
CA ASN A 110 -14.76 4.28 4.97
C ASN A 110 -13.26 4.60 5.15
N GLY A 111 -12.62 5.24 4.17
CA GLY A 111 -11.20 5.60 4.21
C GLY A 111 -10.25 4.47 3.80
N GLU A 112 -10.75 3.29 3.44
CA GLU A 112 -9.89 2.21 2.93
C GLU A 112 -9.27 2.58 1.59
N ILE A 113 -8.01 2.17 1.41
CA ILE A 113 -7.26 2.40 0.18
C ILE A 113 -7.37 1.17 -0.73
N ARG A 114 -7.68 1.43 -2.00
CA ARG A 114 -7.68 0.44 -3.08
C ARG A 114 -6.67 0.83 -4.15
N LEU A 115 -5.84 -0.13 -4.54
CA LEU A 115 -4.85 0.00 -5.60
C LEU A 115 -5.35 -0.73 -6.86
N SER A 116 -5.25 -0.10 -8.01
CA SER A 116 -5.47 -0.74 -9.31
C SER A 116 -4.44 -0.25 -10.31
N SER A 117 -4.24 -0.95 -11.42
CA SER A 117 -3.33 -0.49 -12.46
C SER A 117 -4.03 -0.42 -13.81
N ILE A 118 -3.52 0.46 -14.68
CA ILE A 118 -3.98 0.56 -16.07
C ILE A 118 -2.78 0.46 -16.98
N MET A 119 -2.91 -0.35 -18.03
CA MET A 119 -1.94 -0.44 -19.11
C MET A 119 -2.03 0.83 -19.98
N LYS A 120 -0.92 1.54 -20.14
CA LYS A 120 -0.79 2.65 -21.10
C LYS A 120 -0.84 2.05 -22.50
N LYS A 121 -1.80 2.51 -23.31
CA LYS A 121 -1.85 2.21 -24.74
C LYS A 121 -0.86 3.07 -25.51
#